data_AF-A0A7K3NPM4-F1
#
_entry.id   AF-A0A7K3NPM4-F1
#
_cell.length_a   1.000
_cell.length_b   1.000
_cell.length_c   1.000
_cell.angle_alpha   90.00
_cell.angle_beta   90.00
_cell.angle_gamma   90.00
#
_symmetry.space_group_name_H-M   'P 1'
#
loop_
_entity.id
_entity.type
_entity.pdbx_description
1 polymer ?
#
loop_
_entity_poly.entity_id
_entity_poly.type
_entity_poly.pdbx_seq_one_letter_code
_entity_poly.pdbx_strand_id
1 'polypeptide(L)'
;MVLRNAMIWFCLVLAAVFAAGCQVRVEGPPRSEVVVVEEVRTVRGTAEVRTCPSMYCDVRMTVYRGWQVRVLGYRDGYAEVAVVDTHVRGWILTRMLY
;
A
#
# COMPACT_ATOMS: atom_id res chain seq x y z
N MET A 1 32.77 -60.42 -29.37
CA MET A 1 32.94 -59.24 -28.49
C MET A 1 32.11 -58.08 -29.04
N VAL A 2 30.79 -58.06 -28.85
CA VAL A 2 29.92 -56.92 -29.27
C VAL A 2 28.83 -56.64 -28.22
N LEU A 3 28.42 -57.65 -27.44
CA LEU A 3 27.39 -57.51 -26.40
C LEU A 3 27.75 -56.62 -25.19
N ARG A 4 29.04 -56.34 -24.93
CA ARG A 4 29.46 -55.62 -23.71
C ARG A 4 29.29 -54.11 -23.78
N ASN A 5 29.24 -53.53 -24.99
CA ASN A 5 29.13 -52.07 -25.18
C ASN A 5 27.68 -51.56 -25.13
N ALA A 6 26.69 -52.39 -25.48
CA ALA A 6 25.29 -51.97 -25.50
C ALA A 6 24.73 -51.77 -24.08
N MET A 7 25.18 -52.58 -23.12
CA MET A 7 24.71 -52.54 -21.73
C MET A 7 25.22 -51.31 -20.96
N ILE A 8 26.44 -50.85 -21.25
CA ILE A 8 27.03 -49.64 -20.64
C ILE A 8 26.34 -48.37 -21.14
N TRP A 9 25.98 -48.34 -22.43
CA TRP A 9 25.23 -47.23 -23.02
C TRP A 9 23.82 -47.12 -22.45
N PHE A 10 23.14 -48.25 -22.23
CA PHE A 10 21.79 -48.27 -21.65
C PHE A 10 21.77 -47.78 -20.21
N CYS A 11 22.77 -48.12 -19.39
CA CYS A 11 22.90 -47.59 -18.02
C CYS A 11 23.15 -46.08 -17.97
N LEU A 12 23.92 -45.53 -18.92
CA LEU A 12 24.18 -44.09 -19.00
C LEU A 12 22.92 -43.30 -19.42
N VAL A 13 22.10 -43.85 -20.33
CA VAL A 13 20.85 -43.20 -20.75
C VAL A 13 19.80 -43.23 -19.64
N LEU A 14 19.71 -44.31 -18.86
CA LEU A 14 18.80 -44.40 -17.72
C LEU A 14 19.18 -43.43 -16.57
N ALA A 15 20.47 -43.17 -16.35
CA ALA A 15 20.92 -42.22 -15.34
C ALA A 15 20.58 -40.76 -15.67
N ALA A 16 20.48 -40.40 -16.96
CA ALA A 16 20.22 -39.03 -17.39
C ALA A 16 18.76 -38.59 -17.19
N VAL A 17 17.80 -39.52 -17.20
CA VAL A 17 16.36 -39.20 -17.08
C VAL A 17 15.97 -38.86 -15.63
N PHE A 18 16.72 -39.34 -14.64
CA PHE A 18 16.45 -39.06 -13.22
C PHE A 18 16.90 -37.66 -12.75
N ALA A 19 17.70 -36.95 -13.55
CA ALA A 19 18.18 -35.59 -13.24
C ALA A 19 17.20 -34.49 -13.69
N ALA A 20 16.18 -34.82 -14.47
CA ALA A 20 15.07 -33.91 -14.79
C ALA A 20 14.07 -33.86 -13.63
N GLY A 21 14.56 -33.60 -12.43
CA GLY A 21 13.72 -33.19 -11.32
C GLY A 21 13.01 -31.91 -11.74
N CYS A 22 11.69 -31.93 -11.81
CA CYS A 22 10.87 -30.74 -11.90
C CYS A 22 11.20 -29.86 -10.70
N GLN A 23 12.12 -28.91 -10.89
CA GLN A 23 12.34 -27.82 -9.96
C GLN A 23 11.09 -26.93 -9.97
N VAL A 24 10.13 -27.27 -9.12
CA VAL A 24 8.98 -26.43 -8.80
C VAL A 24 9.55 -25.21 -8.09
N ARG A 25 9.83 -24.16 -8.86
CA ARG A 25 10.20 -22.86 -8.33
C ARG A 25 8.95 -22.27 -7.70
N VAL A 26 8.84 -22.37 -6.38
CA VAL A 26 7.82 -21.62 -5.64
C VAL A 26 8.29 -20.16 -5.65
N GLU A 27 7.79 -19.36 -6.58
CA GLU A 27 7.85 -17.91 -6.43
C GLU A 27 7.24 -17.58 -5.05
N GLY A 28 8.03 -17.00 -4.16
CA GLY A 28 7.54 -16.53 -2.87
C GLY A 28 6.36 -15.58 -3.11
N PRO A 29 5.39 -15.49 -2.17
CA PRO A 29 4.26 -14.59 -2.34
C PRO A 29 4.77 -13.18 -2.66
N PRO A 30 4.14 -12.47 -3.62
CA PRO A 30 4.53 -11.10 -3.92
C PRO A 30 4.57 -10.33 -2.60
N ARG A 31 5.70 -9.65 -2.34
CA ARG A 31 5.94 -8.87 -1.13
C ARG A 31 4.71 -8.00 -0.92
N SER A 32 3.96 -8.26 0.15
CA SER A 32 2.67 -7.60 0.42
C SER A 32 2.84 -6.10 0.23
N GLU A 33 2.29 -5.56 -0.84
CA GLU A 33 2.27 -4.13 -1.06
C GLU A 33 1.30 -3.59 0.00
N VAL A 34 1.85 -2.94 1.02
CA VAL A 34 1.04 -2.25 2.03
C VAL A 34 0.41 -1.09 1.28
N VAL A 35 -0.77 -1.33 0.71
CA VAL A 35 -1.62 -0.28 0.16
C VAL A 35 -2.05 0.55 1.37
N VAL A 36 -1.31 1.62 1.65
CA VAL A 36 -1.76 2.66 2.56
C VAL A 36 -2.99 3.25 1.88
N VAL A 37 -4.16 2.77 2.27
CA VAL A 37 -5.44 3.29 1.77
C VAL A 37 -5.52 4.72 2.28
N GLU A 38 -5.10 5.66 1.45
CA GLU A 38 -5.17 7.08 1.77
C GLU A 38 -6.64 7.46 1.79
N GLU A 39 -7.18 7.68 2.99
CA GLU A 39 -8.60 7.92 3.17
C GLU A 39 -8.93 9.34 2.71
N VAL A 40 -9.44 9.47 1.48
CA VAL A 40 -9.90 10.74 0.95
C VAL A 40 -11.33 10.99 1.42
N ARG A 41 -11.52 12.09 2.14
CA ARG A 41 -12.80 12.54 2.70
C ARG A 41 -13.20 13.86 2.08
N THR A 42 -14.51 14.13 2.08
CA THR A 42 -15.06 15.38 1.53
C THR A 42 -15.50 16.30 2.65
N VAL A 43 -15.22 17.59 2.52
CA VAL A 43 -15.64 18.60 3.50
C VAL A 43 -17.14 18.88 3.37
N ARG A 44 -17.84 18.81 4.51
CA ARG A 44 -19.31 18.97 4.62
C ARG A 44 -19.81 20.41 4.53
N GLY A 45 -18.99 21.39 4.91
CA GLY A 45 -19.36 22.80 4.99
C GLY A 45 -18.14 23.72 4.89
N THR A 46 -18.21 24.92 5.47
CA THR A 46 -17.03 25.76 5.68
C THR A 46 -16.34 25.32 6.96
N ALA A 47 -15.05 25.03 6.89
CA ALA A 47 -14.26 24.61 8.03
C ALA A 47 -12.84 25.19 7.97
N GLU A 48 -12.22 25.30 9.13
CA GLU A 48 -10.89 25.87 9.27
C GLU A 48 -9.88 24.74 9.52
N VAL A 49 -8.79 24.76 8.76
CA VAL A 49 -7.64 23.89 8.96
C VAL A 49 -6.66 24.62 9.86
N ARG A 50 -6.40 24.05 11.04
CA ARG A 50 -5.62 24.68 12.11
C ARG A 50 -4.24 24.04 12.31
N THR A 51 -3.34 24.75 12.96
CA THR A 51 -1.97 24.27 13.25
C THR A 51 -1.94 23.13 14.27
N CYS A 52 -2.90 23.07 15.18
CA CYS A 52 -3.06 22.02 16.19
C CYS A 52 -4.55 21.63 16.39
N PRO A 53 -4.84 20.47 17.01
CA PRO A 53 -6.21 19.97 17.22
C PRO A 53 -6.94 20.71 18.35
N SER A 54 -7.09 22.02 18.23
CA SER A 54 -7.80 22.85 19.20
C SER A 54 -8.36 24.12 18.55
N MET A 55 -9.41 24.67 19.15
CA MET A 55 -10.09 25.89 18.68
C MET A 55 -9.27 27.16 18.92
N TYR A 56 -8.21 27.09 19.72
CA TYR A 56 -7.33 28.21 20.04
C TYR A 56 -6.10 28.29 19.13
N CYS A 57 -5.89 27.29 18.27
CA CYS A 57 -4.76 27.22 17.36
C CYS A 57 -4.94 28.14 16.15
N ASP A 58 -3.85 28.68 15.61
CA ASP A 58 -3.92 29.50 14.40
C ASP A 58 -4.55 28.75 13.21
N VAL A 59 -5.35 29.47 12.43
CA VAL A 59 -5.94 28.98 11.20
C VAL A 59 -4.91 29.11 10.08
N ARG A 60 -4.53 27.99 9.47
CA ARG A 60 -3.66 27.98 8.28
C ARG A 60 -4.44 28.30 7.01
N MET A 61 -5.64 27.76 6.90
CA MET A 61 -6.51 27.97 5.75
C MET A 61 -7.97 27.65 6.08
N THR A 62 -8.86 28.21 5.29
CA THR A 62 -10.29 27.84 5.30
C THR A 62 -10.57 26.95 4.10
N VAL A 63 -11.22 25.82 4.35
CA VAL A 63 -11.71 24.89 3.33
C VAL A 63 -13.23 25.00 3.21
N TYR A 64 -13.74 24.76 2.01
CA TYR A 64 -15.15 24.90 1.69
C TYR A 64 -15.79 23.55 1.38
N ARG A 65 -17.12 23.55 1.36
CA ARG A 65 -17.92 22.37 1.04
C ARG A 65 -17.50 21.77 -0.30
N GLY A 66 -17.36 20.45 -0.34
CA GLY A 66 -16.99 19.71 -1.55
C GLY A 66 -15.48 19.60 -1.78
N TRP A 67 -14.66 20.32 -1.02
CA TRP A 67 -13.21 20.15 -1.09
C TRP A 67 -12.82 18.76 -0.61
N GLN A 68 -11.79 18.20 -1.23
CA GLN A 68 -11.24 16.91 -0.87
C GLN A 68 -10.04 17.07 0.05
N VAL A 69 -9.99 16.24 1.08
CA VAL A 69 -8.88 16.18 2.02
C VAL A 69 -8.47 14.73 2.23
N ARG A 70 -7.16 14.49 2.30
CA ARG A 70 -6.59 13.20 2.68
C ARG A 70 -6.47 13.17 4.19
N VAL A 71 -7.09 12.20 4.83
CA VAL A 71 -7.00 12.01 6.28
C VAL A 71 -5.73 11.22 6.60
N LEU A 72 -4.89 11.81 7.44
CA LEU A 72 -3.63 11.23 7.92
C LEU A 72 -3.81 10.54 9.28
N GLY A 73 -4.79 10.98 10.07
CA GLY A 73 -5.09 10.40 11.37
C GLY A 73 -6.15 11.19 12.13
N TYR A 74 -6.44 10.74 13.34
CA TYR A 74 -7.42 11.37 14.22
C TYR A 74 -6.82 11.61 15.61
N ARG A 75 -7.15 12.76 16.22
CA ARG A 75 -6.74 13.11 17.59
C ARG A 75 -7.74 14.09 18.20
N ASP A 76 -8.19 13.84 19.42
CA ASP A 76 -9.02 14.77 20.22
C ASP A 76 -10.27 15.30 19.48
N GLY A 77 -10.88 14.50 18.62
CA GLY A 77 -12.05 14.89 17.81
C GLY A 77 -11.71 15.66 16.52
N TYR A 78 -10.44 15.86 16.23
CA TYR A 78 -9.93 16.43 14.99
C TYR A 78 -9.34 15.33 14.09
N ALA A 79 -9.47 15.53 12.78
CA ALA A 79 -8.74 14.79 11.77
C ALA A 79 -7.51 15.60 11.37
N GLU A 80 -6.34 14.98 11.38
CA GLU A 80 -5.17 15.50 10.70
C GLU A 80 -5.36 15.28 9.20
N VAL A 81 -5.29 16.34 8.42
CA VAL A 81 -5.62 16.29 7.00
C VAL A 81 -4.58 17.02 6.15
N ALA A 82 -4.42 16.54 4.92
CA ALA A 82 -3.77 17.26 3.82
C ALA A 82 -4.81 17.63 2.77
N VAL A 83 -4.95 18.92 2.46
CA VAL A 83 -5.88 19.37 1.42
C VAL A 83 -5.33 18.97 0.05
N VAL A 84 -6.14 18.30 -0.78
CA VAL A 84 -5.67 17.67 -2.02
C VAL A 84 -5.08 18.70 -3.00
N ASP A 85 -5.74 19.83 -3.21
CA ASP A 85 -5.31 20.81 -4.23
C ASP A 85 -4.08 21.62 -3.78
N THR A 86 -4.05 22.03 -2.51
CA THR A 86 -3.02 22.95 -1.99
C THR A 86 -1.89 22.25 -1.24
N HIS A 87 -2.05 20.97 -0.92
CA HIS A 87 -1.14 20.16 -0.09
C HIS A 87 -0.90 20.74 1.32
N VAL A 88 -1.69 21.74 1.74
CA VAL A 88 -1.60 22.31 3.09
C VAL A 88 -2.07 21.28 4.09
N ARG A 89 -1.23 21.07 5.12
CA ARG A 89 -1.52 20.16 6.23
C ARG A 89 -1.99 20.92 7.47
N GLY A 90 -2.91 20.29 8.19
CA GLY A 90 -3.33 20.76 9.51
C GLY A 90 -4.48 19.93 10.07
N TRP A 91 -5.22 20.52 11.00
CA TRP A 91 -6.26 19.84 11.77
C TRP A 91 -7.63 20.42 11.48
N ILE A 92 -8.61 19.56 11.20
CA ILE A 92 -10.01 19.92 10.97
C ILE A 92 -10.90 19.14 11.93
N LEU A 93 -12.02 19.71 12.37
CA LEU A 93 -12.98 18.98 13.19
C LEU A 93 -13.55 17.78 12.41
N THR A 94 -13.51 16.58 12.99
CA THR A 94 -13.93 15.33 12.32
C THR A 94 -15.39 15.40 11.84
N ARG A 95 -16.27 16.06 12.60
CA ARG A 95 -17.68 16.28 12.23
C ARG A 95 -17.90 17.10 10.94
N MET A 96 -16.85 17.75 10.43
CA MET A 96 -16.88 18.51 9.20
C MET A 96 -16.54 17.66 7.97
N LEU A 97 -16.28 16.36 8.13
CA LEU A 97 -15.96 15.42 7.05
C LEU A 97 -17.11 14.42 6.83
N TYR A 98 -17.28 13.98 5.57
CA TYR A 98 -18.20 12.92 5.15
C TYR A 98 -17.53 11.57 5.02
#